data_AF-A0AA89BKB7-F1
#
_entry.id   AF-A0AA89BKB7-F1
#
_cell.length_a   1.000
_cell.length_b   1.000
_cell.length_c   1.000
_cell.angle_alpha   90.00
_cell.angle_beta   90.00
_cell.angle_gamma   90.00
#
_symmetry.space_group_name_H-M   'P 1'
#
loop_
_entity.id
_entity.type
_entity.pdbx_description
1 polymer ?
#
loop_
_entity_poly.entity_id
_entity_poly.type
_entity_poly.pdbx_seq_one_letter_code
_entity_poly.pdbx_strand_id
1 'polypeptide(L)'
;MQAEDADSSWAPGLTPISGVWFLYVVAFCLFDLIPVLSIFCMPSICDFPNCRLECLEPKAPGYCRGYFPSYYYDPWAGKCKKFIYGGCMGNRNRFLTKKQCYRRCKKEIGH
;
A
#
# COMPACT_ATOMS: atom_id res chain seq x y z
N MET A 1 -18.65 18.26 9.83
CA MET A 1 -17.39 17.62 10.21
C MET A 1 -16.96 16.78 9.01
N GLN A 2 -16.06 17.35 8.21
CA GLN A 2 -15.58 16.89 6.90
C GLN A 2 -14.86 15.53 7.02
N ALA A 3 -14.75 14.69 5.99
CA ALA A 3 -14.55 15.02 4.58
C ALA A 3 -15.45 14.23 3.64
N GLU A 4 -16.07 14.98 2.72
CA GLU A 4 -16.82 14.49 1.57
C GLU A 4 -15.89 14.30 0.37
N ASP A 5 -16.44 13.56 -0.57
CA ASP A 5 -15.91 13.11 -1.84
C ASP A 5 -15.28 14.21 -2.71
N ALA A 6 -14.23 13.84 -3.46
CA ALA A 6 -13.75 14.59 -4.61
C ALA A 6 -13.66 13.66 -5.82
N ASP A 7 -14.82 13.40 -6.43
CA ASP A 7 -14.93 13.24 -7.89
C ASP A 7 -15.49 14.56 -8.45
N SER A 8 -14.62 15.29 -9.15
CA SER A 8 -14.92 16.38 -10.09
C SER A 8 -13.57 16.75 -10.72
N SER A 9 -13.30 16.60 -12.01
CA SER A 9 -13.98 17.31 -13.09
C SER A 9 -13.54 16.75 -14.45
N TRP A 10 -14.51 16.36 -15.27
CA TRP A 10 -14.56 16.57 -16.73
C TRP A 10 -14.24 18.06 -17.00
N ALA A 11 -13.52 18.53 -18.03
CA ALA A 11 -13.38 18.15 -19.45
C ALA A 11 -12.20 18.98 -20.05
N PRO A 12 -12.15 19.32 -21.36
CA PRO A 12 -12.19 18.55 -22.60
C PRO A 12 -10.87 18.72 -23.40
N GLY A 13 -10.61 17.89 -24.41
CA GLY A 13 -9.63 18.28 -25.44
C GLY A 13 -8.81 17.14 -26.02
N LEU A 14 -9.39 16.50 -27.04
CA LEU A 14 -8.62 15.86 -28.10
C LEU A 14 -7.61 16.88 -28.67
N THR A 15 -6.32 16.58 -28.62
CA THR A 15 -5.42 16.85 -29.76
C THR A 15 -4.43 15.69 -29.92
N PRO A 16 -4.37 15.05 -31.09
CA PRO A 16 -3.30 14.13 -31.44
C PRO A 16 -2.20 14.92 -32.15
N ILE A 17 -1.06 15.14 -31.50
CA ILE A 17 0.10 15.71 -32.21
C ILE A 17 1.36 14.91 -31.88
N SER A 18 1.76 14.14 -32.90
CA SER A 18 3.10 13.73 -33.30
C SER A 18 4.03 13.10 -32.24
N GLY A 19 4.17 11.78 -32.32
CA GLY A 19 5.36 11.07 -32.85
C GLY A 19 6.80 11.49 -32.51
N VAL A 20 7.03 12.52 -31.68
CA VAL A 20 8.34 13.10 -31.39
C VAL A 20 8.69 12.96 -29.90
N TRP A 21 7.68 12.82 -29.03
CA TRP A 21 7.88 12.50 -27.61
C TRP A 21 8.28 11.05 -27.36
N PHE A 22 7.91 10.12 -28.24
CA PHE A 22 8.23 8.69 -28.09
C PHE A 22 9.70 8.37 -28.34
N LEU A 23 10.41 9.20 -29.10
CA LEU A 23 11.83 9.01 -29.40
C LEU A 23 12.75 9.71 -28.40
N TYR A 24 12.25 10.69 -27.63
CA TYR A 24 13.02 11.36 -26.59
C TYR A 24 13.06 10.60 -25.25
N VAL A 25 12.14 9.65 -25.04
CA VAL A 25 12.10 8.78 -23.83
C VAL A 25 13.00 7.54 -23.98
N VAL A 26 13.29 7.10 -25.20
CA VAL A 26 14.12 5.90 -25.46
C VAL A 26 15.63 6.22 -25.45
N ALA A 27 16.01 7.49 -25.50
CA ALA A 27 17.42 7.92 -25.51
C ALA A 27 18.06 8.07 -24.11
N PHE A 28 17.32 7.91 -23.01
CA PHE A 28 17.82 8.12 -21.64
C PHE A 28 18.16 6.83 -20.86
N CYS A 29 18.13 5.66 -21.51
CA CYS A 29 18.40 4.37 -20.84
C CYS A 29 19.57 3.56 -21.42
N LEU A 30 20.40 4.13 -22.32
CA LEU A 30 21.51 3.40 -22.96
C LEU A 30 22.91 4.02 -22.78
N PHE A 31 23.03 5.10 -22.02
CA PHE A 31 24.29 5.61 -21.45
C PHE A 31 23.99 5.74 -19.96
N ASP A 32 24.62 5.05 -19.00
CA ASP A 32 26.05 4.80 -18.89
C ASP A 32 26.37 3.58 -18.01
N LEU A 33 27.36 2.81 -18.46
CA LEU A 33 28.12 1.83 -17.70
C LEU A 33 28.93 2.48 -16.55
N ILE A 34 28.29 2.92 -15.46
CA ILE A 34 29.00 3.34 -14.25
C ILE A 34 28.42 2.65 -12.99
N PRO A 35 29.25 1.92 -12.22
CA PRO A 35 28.84 0.97 -11.18
C PRO A 35 28.59 1.66 -9.82
N VAL A 36 27.55 2.49 -9.74
CA VAL A 36 27.08 3.05 -8.45
C VAL A 36 25.63 2.65 -8.20
N LEU A 37 25.50 1.34 -7.96
CA LEU A 37 24.29 0.59 -7.64
C LEU A 37 23.71 0.94 -6.25
N SER A 38 23.34 2.20 -6.03
CA SER A 38 22.68 2.61 -4.76
C SER A 38 21.57 3.64 -4.90
N ILE A 39 21.22 4.12 -6.11
CA ILE A 39 20.21 5.19 -6.28
C ILE A 39 19.07 4.81 -7.24
N PHE A 40 19.16 3.68 -7.95
CA PHE A 40 18.02 3.09 -8.67
C PHE A 40 17.30 2.01 -7.85
N CYS A 41 17.03 2.26 -6.56
CA CYS A 41 15.78 1.76 -6.01
C CYS A 41 14.69 2.72 -6.52
N MET A 42 14.26 2.52 -7.77
CA MET A 42 13.06 3.14 -8.30
C MET A 42 11.97 3.08 -7.21
N PRO A 43 11.41 4.22 -6.77
CA PRO A 43 10.33 4.23 -5.78
C PRO A 43 9.03 3.64 -6.33
N SER A 44 9.01 3.19 -7.59
CA SER A 44 7.83 2.67 -8.30
C SER A 44 7.49 1.19 -8.04
N ILE A 45 8.26 0.43 -7.24
CA ILE A 45 7.87 -0.95 -6.84
C ILE A 45 6.93 -0.93 -5.61
N CYS A 46 6.71 0.23 -4.99
CA CYS A 46 5.73 0.41 -3.91
C CYS A 46 4.39 1.00 -4.38
N ASP A 47 4.33 1.54 -5.61
CA ASP A 47 3.16 2.22 -6.20
C ASP A 47 2.22 1.29 -6.99
N PHE A 48 2.20 -0.01 -6.69
CA PHE A 48 1.06 -0.84 -7.10
C PHE A 48 -0.11 -0.58 -6.12
N PRO A 49 -1.34 -0.28 -6.57
CA PRO A 49 -2.49 0.12 -5.73
C PRO A 49 -3.01 -0.98 -4.80
N ASN A 50 -2.26 -2.07 -4.62
CA ASN A 50 -2.64 -3.29 -3.92
C ASN A 50 -1.56 -3.82 -2.97
N CYS A 51 -0.47 -3.08 -2.72
CA CYS A 51 0.55 -3.45 -1.74
C CYS A 51 0.12 -3.01 -0.35
N ARG A 52 -0.71 -3.82 0.31
CA ARG A 52 -1.14 -3.60 1.68
C ARG A 52 -0.06 -4.10 2.64
N LEU A 53 1.08 -3.40 2.67
CA LEU A 53 2.27 -3.76 3.46
C LEU A 53 1.96 -3.85 4.95
N GLU A 54 1.05 -3.02 5.46
CA GLU A 54 0.55 -3.11 6.84
C GLU A 54 -0.03 -4.50 7.17
N CYS A 55 -0.64 -5.19 6.20
CA CYS A 55 -1.21 -6.52 6.44
C CYS A 55 -0.13 -7.61 6.54
N LEU A 56 1.12 -7.30 6.18
CA LEU A 56 2.25 -8.22 6.28
C LEU A 56 3.00 -8.07 7.61
N GLU A 57 2.75 -7.01 8.36
CA GLU A 57 3.42 -6.80 9.63
C GLU A 57 2.98 -7.84 10.67
N PRO A 58 3.86 -8.24 11.61
CA PRO A 58 3.47 -9.15 12.70
C PRO A 58 2.46 -8.51 13.66
N LYS A 59 1.78 -9.30 14.48
CA LYS A 59 0.97 -8.74 15.58
C LYS A 59 1.88 -7.96 16.54
N ALA A 60 1.47 -6.74 16.89
CA ALA A 60 2.24 -5.87 17.76
C ALA A 60 1.44 -5.52 19.03
N PRO A 61 1.60 -6.28 20.14
CA PRO A 61 0.89 -6.00 21.39
C PRO A 61 1.32 -4.68 22.04
N GLY A 62 2.54 -4.21 21.78
CA GLY A 62 3.10 -3.02 22.42
C GLY A 62 3.61 -3.29 23.84
N TYR A 63 4.13 -2.25 24.49
CA TYR A 63 4.75 -2.36 25.83
C TYR A 63 3.79 -2.10 26.98
N CYS A 64 2.69 -1.39 26.73
CA CYS A 64 1.67 -1.16 27.76
C CYS A 64 0.91 -2.45 28.10
N ARG A 65 0.31 -2.47 29.29
CA ARG A 65 -0.38 -3.64 29.85
C ARG A 65 -1.90 -3.50 29.87
N GLY A 66 -2.44 -2.64 29.00
CA GLY A 66 -3.88 -2.53 28.78
C GLY A 66 -4.46 -3.77 28.12
N TYR A 67 -5.78 -3.93 28.21
CA TYR A 67 -6.49 -5.07 27.65
C TYR A 67 -7.45 -4.59 26.55
N PHE A 68 -6.95 -4.54 25.31
CA PHE A 68 -7.74 -4.11 24.15
C PHE A 68 -7.84 -5.25 23.12
N PRO A 69 -8.92 -6.06 23.15
CA PRO A 69 -9.15 -7.12 22.18
C PRO A 69 -9.17 -6.54 20.76
N SER A 70 -8.23 -7.00 19.94
CA SER A 70 -8.02 -6.51 18.57
C SER A 70 -7.82 -7.68 17.60
N TYR A 71 -7.81 -7.39 16.31
CA TYR A 71 -7.57 -8.35 15.24
C TYR A 71 -6.35 -7.92 14.42
N TYR A 72 -5.54 -8.89 14.00
CA TYR A 72 -4.46 -8.70 13.04
C TYR A 72 -4.63 -9.70 11.88
N TYR A 73 -4.15 -9.35 10.69
CA TYR A 73 -4.11 -10.26 9.55
C TYR A 73 -2.85 -11.13 9.61
N ASP A 74 -3.03 -12.44 9.58
CA ASP A 74 -1.94 -13.39 9.43
C ASP A 74 -1.80 -13.75 7.94
N PRO A 75 -0.78 -13.25 7.23
CA PRO A 75 -0.62 -13.51 5.80
C PRO A 75 -0.26 -14.96 5.50
N TRP A 76 0.39 -15.67 6.41
CA TRP A 76 0.73 -17.08 6.27
C TRP A 76 -0.50 -17.97 6.37
N ALA A 77 -1.41 -17.64 7.29
CA ALA A 77 -2.68 -18.34 7.44
C ALA A 77 -3.80 -17.82 6.52
N GLY A 78 -3.58 -16.68 5.85
CA GLY A 78 -4.59 -15.98 5.06
C GLY A 78 -5.82 -15.54 5.86
N LYS A 79 -5.68 -15.29 7.18
CA LYS A 79 -6.81 -15.14 8.10
C LYS A 79 -6.59 -14.04 9.14
N CYS A 80 -7.67 -13.36 9.51
CA CYS A 80 -7.68 -12.43 10.64
C CYS A 80 -7.80 -13.18 11.97
N LYS A 81 -6.80 -13.02 12.84
CA LYS A 81 -6.71 -13.65 14.16
C LYS A 81 -6.86 -12.61 15.27
N LYS A 82 -7.39 -13.03 16.42
CA LYS A 82 -7.53 -12.17 17.62
C LYS A 82 -6.19 -12.05 18.35
N PHE A 83 -5.93 -10.89 18.93
CA PHE A 83 -4.84 -10.65 19.89
C PHE A 83 -5.22 -9.57 20.89
N ILE A 84 -4.45 -9.44 21.97
CA ILE A 84 -4.62 -8.35 22.94
C ILE A 84 -3.60 -7.26 22.62
N TYR A 85 -4.11 -6.04 22.39
CA TYR A 85 -3.28 -4.85 22.28
C TYR A 85 -3.15 -4.20 23.65
N GLY A 86 -1.93 -3.77 23.97
CA GLY A 86 -1.54 -3.20 25.26
C GLY A 86 -1.96 -1.75 25.47
N GLY A 87 -2.41 -1.05 24.43
CA GLY A 87 -2.86 0.35 24.52
C GLY A 87 -1.81 1.40 24.15
N CYS A 88 -0.56 1.01 23.90
CA CYS A 88 0.46 1.92 23.36
C CYS A 88 1.43 1.19 22.43
N MET A 89 2.12 1.96 21.58
CA MET A 89 2.96 1.45 20.48
C MET A 89 2.16 0.50 19.58
N GLY A 90 2.81 -0.34 18.79
CA GLY A 90 2.15 -1.22 17.84
C GLY A 90 2.25 -0.73 16.41
N ASN A 91 1.53 -1.40 15.50
CA ASN A 91 1.61 -1.16 14.07
C ASN A 91 0.22 -1.08 13.43
N ARG A 92 0.19 -0.96 12.09
CA ARG A 92 -1.05 -0.75 11.35
C ARG A 92 -1.82 -2.05 11.09
N ASN A 93 -1.22 -3.22 11.33
CA ASN A 93 -1.91 -4.51 11.32
C ASN A 93 -2.80 -4.73 12.56
N ARG A 94 -3.65 -3.76 12.90
CA ARG A 94 -4.54 -3.80 14.06
C ARG A 94 -5.91 -3.23 13.71
N PHE A 95 -6.93 -4.05 13.89
CA PHE A 95 -8.31 -3.72 13.58
C PHE A 95 -9.22 -4.03 14.77
N LEU A 96 -10.25 -3.22 14.99
CA LEU A 96 -11.19 -3.42 16.09
C LEU A 96 -12.12 -4.62 15.83
N THR A 97 -12.42 -4.91 14.56
CA THR A 97 -13.34 -5.99 14.19
C THR A 97 -12.74 -6.91 13.13
N LYS A 98 -13.12 -8.18 13.18
CA LYS A 98 -12.74 -9.21 12.19
C LYS A 98 -13.12 -8.78 10.77
N LYS A 99 -14.31 -8.19 10.59
CA LYS A 99 -14.82 -7.71 9.29
C LYS A 99 -13.95 -6.58 8.72
N GLN A 100 -13.48 -5.67 9.56
CA GLN A 100 -12.61 -4.57 9.13
C GLN A 100 -11.24 -5.09 8.69
N CYS A 101 -10.67 -6.04 9.44
CA CYS A 101 -9.43 -6.72 9.07
C CYS A 101 -9.52 -7.41 7.70
N TYR A 102 -10.58 -8.19 7.44
CA TYR A 102 -10.71 -8.87 6.14
C TYR A 102 -10.96 -7.89 5.00
N ARG A 103 -11.84 -6.89 5.18
CA ARG A 103 -12.05 -5.84 4.18
C ARG A 103 -10.74 -5.13 3.84
N ARG A 104 -9.91 -4.87 4.85
CA ARG A 104 -8.65 -4.19 4.65
C ARG A 104 -7.58 -5.09 4.05
N CYS A 105 -7.47 -6.38 4.41
CA CYS A 105 -6.29 -7.19 4.06
C CYS A 105 -6.55 -8.33 3.09
N LYS A 106 -7.76 -8.88 3.03
CA LYS A 106 -8.10 -9.96 2.10
C LYS A 106 -8.23 -9.37 0.70
N LYS A 107 -7.39 -9.80 -0.24
CA LYS A 107 -7.60 -9.47 -1.66
C LYS A 107 -8.76 -10.36 -2.11
N GLU A 108 -9.81 -9.77 -2.67
CA GLU A 108 -10.71 -10.56 -3.49
C GLU A 108 -9.88 -10.95 -4.72
N ILE A 109 -9.44 -12.20 -4.78
CA ILE A 109 -8.88 -12.72 -6.02
C ILE A 109 -10.07 -12.85 -6.94
N GLY A 110 -10.25 -11.83 -7.80
CA GLY A 110 -11.28 -11.80 -8.82
C GLY A 110 -11.14 -13.01 -9.73
N HIS A 111 -12.27 -13.70 -9.87
CA HIS A 111 -12.54 -14.79 -10.78
C HIS A 111 -12.34 -14.38 -12.24
#